data_AF-A0A496U1X4-F1
#
_entry.id   AF-A0A496U1X4-F1
#
_cell.length_a   1.000
_cell.length_b   1.000
_cell.length_c   1.000
_cell.angle_alpha   90.00
_cell.angle_beta   90.00
_cell.angle_gamma   90.00
#
_symmetry.space_group_name_H-M   'P 1'
#
loop_
_entity.id
_entity.type
_entity.pdbx_description
1 polymer ?
#
loop_
_entity_poly.entity_id
_entity_poly.type
_entity_poly.pdbx_seq_one_letter_code
_entity_poly.pdbx_strand_id
1 'polypeptide(L)' 'MEQEEEKQQPVVTTTLKEMPLSELQITACNSADEGGTCETKLLELGLVTPEDCCKYLGKCC' A
#
# COMPACT_ATOMS: atom_id res chain seq x y z
N MET A 1 -13.26 -35.90 -12.14
CA MET A 1 -13.34 -35.79 -13.61
C MET A 1 -14.24 -34.59 -13.85
N GLU A 2 -13.66 -33.40 -13.69
CA GLU A 2 -13.26 -32.48 -14.79
C GLU A 2 -14.29 -31.33 -14.77
N GLN A 3 -13.96 -30.21 -14.13
CA GLN A 3 -13.52 -28.96 -14.78
C GLN A 3 -14.35 -28.60 -16.01
N GLU A 4 -15.20 -27.59 -15.87
CA GLU A 4 -15.51 -26.69 -16.98
C GLU A 4 -15.72 -25.26 -16.46
N GLU A 5 -15.15 -24.35 -17.23
CA GLU A 5 -14.74 -23.01 -16.92
C GLU A 5 -15.65 -22.08 -17.73
N GLU A 6 -16.41 -21.18 -17.10
CA GLU A 6 -17.03 -20.07 -17.84
C GLU A 6 -17.06 -18.77 -17.02
N LYS A 7 -15.93 -18.04 -17.14
CA LYS A 7 -15.93 -16.68 -17.69
C LYS A 7 -16.81 -15.65 -16.97
N GLN A 8 -16.52 -15.40 -15.71
CA GLN A 8 -16.68 -14.04 -15.18
C GLN A 8 -15.33 -13.37 -15.25
N GLN A 9 -15.15 -12.46 -16.22
CA GLN A 9 -14.19 -11.39 -16.03
C GLN A 9 -14.56 -10.76 -14.69
N PRO A 10 -13.72 -10.85 -13.63
CA PRO A 10 -13.97 -10.01 -12.50
C PRO A 10 -13.90 -8.60 -13.07
N VAL A 11 -15.02 -7.88 -13.05
CA VAL A 11 -14.96 -6.44 -13.07
C VAL A 11 -14.01 -6.12 -11.92
N VAL A 12 -12.76 -5.82 -12.25
CA VAL A 12 -11.74 -5.40 -11.31
C VAL A 12 -12.11 -3.97 -10.93
N THR A 13 -13.31 -3.81 -10.37
CA THR A 13 -13.57 -2.82 -9.34
C THR A 13 -12.73 -3.33 -8.18
N THR A 14 -11.41 -3.11 -8.25
CA THR A 14 -10.57 -3.15 -7.08
C THR A 14 -11.12 -2.04 -6.21
N THR A 15 -12.16 -2.34 -5.44
CA THR A 15 -12.24 -1.81 -4.10
C THR A 15 -10.93 -2.27 -3.50
N LEU A 16 -9.89 -1.43 -3.65
CA LEU A 16 -8.65 -1.51 -2.90
C LEU A 16 -9.16 -1.42 -1.49
N LYS A 17 -9.48 -2.58 -0.91
CA LYS A 17 -9.84 -2.70 0.48
C LYS A 17 -8.60 -2.14 1.13
N GLU A 18 -8.74 -0.95 1.70
CA GLU A 18 -7.68 -0.23 2.40
C GLU A 18 -7.26 -1.17 3.53
N MET A 19 -6.36 -2.09 3.22
CA MET A 19 -5.88 -3.05 4.19
C MET A 19 -5.08 -2.18 5.16
N PRO A 20 -5.36 -2.30 6.47
CA PRO A 20 -4.62 -1.51 7.44
C PRO A 20 -3.13 -1.77 7.23
N LEU A 21 -2.34 -0.69 7.23
CA LEU A 21 -0.90 -0.79 7.11
C LEU A 21 -0.37 -1.78 8.15
N SER A 22 0.50 -2.67 7.71
CA SER A 22 1.22 -3.58 8.61
C SER A 22 2.15 -2.78 9.54
N GLU A 23 2.50 -3.33 10.69
CA GLU A 23 3.44 -2.66 11.62
C GLU A 23 4.73 -2.22 10.93
N LEU A 24 5.26 -3.06 10.03
CA LEU A 24 6.47 -2.73 9.24
C LEU A 24 6.26 -1.51 8.33
N GLN A 25 5.09 -1.39 7.72
CA GLN A 25 4.74 -0.27 6.85
C GLN A 25 4.53 1.01 7.67
N ILE A 26 3.88 0.89 8.82
CA ILE A 26 3.72 1.99 9.78
C ILE A 26 5.09 2.49 10.26
N THR A 27 6.00 1.59 10.63
CA THR A 27 7.37 1.97 11.00
C THR A 27 8.09 2.66 9.84
N ALA A 28 7.96 2.15 8.62
CA ALA A 28 8.54 2.79 7.43
C ALA A 28 7.99 4.21 7.23
N CYS A 29 6.67 4.42 7.33
CA CYS A 29 6.06 5.74 7.26
C CYS A 29 6.61 6.70 8.33
N ASN A 30 6.65 6.26 9.59
CA ASN A 30 7.13 7.09 10.70
C ASN A 30 8.61 7.44 10.55
N SER A 31 9.47 6.46 10.24
CA SER A 31 10.90 6.71 10.05
C SER A 31 11.17 7.58 8.83
N ALA A 32 10.41 7.42 7.74
CA ALA A 32 10.53 8.27 6.57
C ALA A 32 10.08 9.71 6.86
N ASP A 33 9.01 9.89 7.63
CA ASP A 33 8.52 11.20 8.07
C ASP A 33 9.50 11.91 9.01
N GLU A 34 9.99 11.21 10.04
CA GLU A 34 11.00 11.75 10.97
C GLU A 34 12.29 12.14 10.25
N GLY A 35 12.66 11.38 9.20
CA GLY A 35 13.82 11.66 8.36
C GLY A 35 13.57 12.68 7.25
N GLY A 36 12.32 13.07 6.98
CA GLY A 36 11.96 13.88 5.80
C GLY A 36 12.28 13.19 4.47
N THR A 37 12.22 11.86 4.43
CA THR A 37 12.63 11.00 3.30
C THR A 37 11.47 10.21 2.70
N CYS A 38 10.23 10.67 2.88
CA CYS A 38 9.01 10.03 2.38
C CYS A 38 9.06 9.67 0.89
N GLU A 39 9.48 10.60 0.04
CA GLU A 39 9.51 10.39 -1.41
C GLU A 39 10.67 9.50 -1.88
N THR A 40 11.71 9.31 -1.06
CA THR A 40 12.90 8.55 -1.45
C THR A 40 12.97 7.21 -0.72
N LYS A 41 12.91 7.24 0.62
CA LYS A 41 13.05 6.07 1.47
C LYS A 41 11.88 5.09 1.34
N LEU A 42 10.65 5.57 1.21
CA LEU A 42 9.49 4.68 1.04
C LEU A 42 9.55 3.94 -0.30
N LEU A 43 9.93 4.66 -1.36
CA LEU A 43 10.16 4.11 -2.69
C LEU A 43 11.34 3.14 -2.72
N GLU A 44 12.45 3.44 -2.03
CA GLU A 44 13.58 2.53 -1.88
C GLU A 44 13.23 1.24 -1.11
N LEU A 45 12.41 1.36 -0.07
CA LEU A 45 11.99 0.20 0.73
C LEU A 45 10.99 -0.68 -0.03
N GLY A 46 10.16 -0.08 -0.90
CA GLY A 46 9.11 -0.80 -1.64
C GLY A 46 8.07 -1.49 -0.75
N LEU A 47 8.03 -1.10 0.53
CA LEU A 47 7.14 -1.70 1.54
C LEU A 47 5.76 -1.06 1.55
N VAL A 48 5.69 0.24 1.29
CA VAL A 48 4.47 1.05 1.39
C VAL A 48 4.57 2.23 0.43
N THR A 49 3.44 2.64 -0.14
CA THR A 49 3.41 3.80 -1.02
C THR A 49 3.37 5.10 -0.22
N PRO A 50 3.89 6.22 -0.75
CA PRO A 50 3.72 7.53 -0.14
C PRO A 50 2.25 7.88 0.09
N GLU A 51 1.35 7.48 -0.81
CA GLU A 51 -0.10 7.69 -0.67
C GLU A 51 -0.68 6.98 0.55
N ASP A 52 -0.29 5.74 0.80
CA ASP A 52 -0.76 5.00 1.99
C ASP A 52 -0.19 5.62 3.28
N CYS A 53 1.09 6.01 3.28
CA CYS A 53 1.67 6.75 4.41
C CYS A 53 1.00 8.10 4.62
N CYS A 54 0.64 8.80 3.55
CA CYS A 54 -0.07 10.06 3.57
C CYS A 54 -1.47 9.92 4.19
N LYS A 55 -2.20 8.86 3.82
CA LYS A 55 -3.50 8.54 4.44
C LYS A 55 -3.37 8.19 5.93
N TYR A 56 -2.29 7.51 6.33
CA TYR A 56 -2.07 7.09 7.71
C TYR A 56 -1.55 8.22 8.62
N LEU A 57 -0.52 8.94 8.19
CA LEU A 57 0.13 10.00 8.98
C LEU A 57 -0.52 11.39 8.79
N GLY A 58 -1.20 11.62 7.66
CA GLY A 58 -1.67 12.95 7.26
C GLY A 58 -0.56 13.90 6.80
N LYS A 59 0.63 13.35 6.54
CA LYS A 59 1.87 13.99 6.09
C LYS A 59 2.68 12.92 5.35
N CYS A 60 3.86 13.23 4.84
CA CYS A 60 4.67 12.24 4.10
C CYS A 60 4.05 11.88 2.72
N CYS A 61 3.43 12.89 2.10
CA CYS A 61 3.01 12.97 0.70
C CYS A 61 4.00 13.91 -0.02
#